data_AF-A0A8K0RV59-F1
#
_entry.id   AF-A0A8K0RV59-F1
#
_cell.length_a   1.000
_cell.length_b   1.000
_cell.length_c   1.000
_cell.angle_alpha   90.00
_cell.angle_beta   90.00
_cell.angle_gamma   90.00
#
_symmetry.space_group_name_H-M   'P 1'
#
loop_
_entity.id
_entity.type
_entity.pdbx_description
1 polymer ?
#
loop_
_entity_poly.entity_id
_entity_poly.type
_entity_poly.pdbx_seq_one_letter_code
_entity_poly.pdbx_strand_id
1 'polypeptide(L)'
;MSPKVRKYHLFPTDHIPNSPRPLLHYKSVLDIKPGKTHCDPGEIWDMFTKNEWRVAWIFRYGQTQLSHFHSDAHECMAVLSGTATIRFGVADLSEDLEQNTYGSAWEDGGVTLEAEAGDIFIIPAGVAHKTHNCKPEADFKLMSPGNAHGIVADNPKETLSKLDLNGYTMMGAYSGGDWDFVQRGGIFEKSWAVPKPKYDPVFGLSEQGLVKTWSGNGGSVEGLRVTYDEDGNAVHTTIPHSKHPKARL
;
A
#
# COMPACT_ATOMS: atom_id res chain seq x y z
N MET A 1 -3.68 22.14 -13.13
CA MET A 1 -4.82 21.33 -12.62
C MET A 1 -4.36 20.69 -11.33
N SER A 2 -5.19 20.69 -10.28
CA SER A 2 -4.88 19.97 -9.04
C SER A 2 -4.87 18.45 -9.29
N PRO A 3 -3.92 17.69 -8.72
CA PRO A 3 -3.80 16.25 -8.94
C PRO A 3 -5.08 15.50 -8.54
N LYS A 4 -5.46 14.48 -9.31
CA LYS A 4 -6.68 13.70 -9.10
C LYS A 4 -6.42 12.59 -8.09
N VAL A 5 -6.75 12.84 -6.83
CA VAL A 5 -6.73 11.84 -5.76
C VAL A 5 -8.06 11.09 -5.69
N ARG A 6 -8.01 9.76 -5.70
CA ARG A 6 -9.17 8.87 -5.50
C ARG A 6 -9.05 8.12 -4.18
N LYS A 7 -10.18 7.87 -3.51
CA LYS A 7 -10.27 7.07 -2.27
C LYS A 7 -11.08 5.81 -2.52
N TYR A 8 -10.61 4.67 -2.00
CA TYR A 8 -11.33 3.40 -2.06
C TYR A 8 -11.46 2.83 -0.66
N HIS A 9 -12.68 2.63 -0.17
CA HIS A 9 -12.91 1.99 1.12
C HIS A 9 -13.04 0.49 0.90
N LEU A 10 -12.20 -0.28 1.59
CA LEU A 10 -12.16 -1.74 1.52
C LEU A 10 -12.54 -2.26 2.91
N PHE A 11 -13.46 -3.22 2.95
CA PHE A 11 -13.94 -3.81 4.21
C PHE A 11 -13.09 -5.03 4.57
N PRO A 12 -12.93 -5.34 5.88
CA PRO A 12 -12.31 -6.60 6.30
C PRO A 12 -12.96 -7.80 5.61
N THR A 13 -12.15 -8.78 5.23
CA THR A 13 -12.59 -10.08 4.73
C THR A 13 -12.34 -11.16 5.79
N ASP A 14 -12.59 -12.43 5.48
CA ASP A 14 -12.32 -13.54 6.40
C ASP A 14 -10.80 -13.69 6.68
N HIS A 15 -9.96 -13.27 5.72
CA HIS A 15 -8.51 -13.43 5.82
C HIS A 15 -7.70 -12.14 5.86
N ILE A 16 -8.25 -11.01 5.41
CA ILE A 16 -7.53 -9.74 5.30
C ILE A 16 -8.12 -8.70 6.24
N PRO A 17 -7.28 -8.04 7.07
CA PRO A 17 -7.76 -7.02 7.99
C PRO A 17 -8.51 -5.90 7.30
N ASN A 18 -7.96 -5.38 6.20
CA ASN A 18 -8.31 -4.14 5.52
C ASN A 18 -8.51 -2.96 6.46
N SER A 19 -7.74 -1.89 6.25
CA SER A 19 -7.83 -0.75 7.15
C SER A 19 -9.20 -0.06 7.04
N PRO A 20 -9.76 0.42 8.16
CA PRO A 20 -10.89 1.34 8.13
C PRO A 20 -10.58 2.65 7.41
N ARG A 21 -9.28 2.99 7.27
CA ARG A 21 -8.80 4.09 6.43
C ARG A 21 -8.85 3.66 4.95
N PRO A 22 -9.25 4.55 4.02
CA PRO A 22 -9.34 4.15 2.62
C PRO A 22 -7.96 3.86 2.01
N LEU A 23 -7.89 3.18 0.88
CA LEU A 23 -6.74 3.21 -0.02
C LEU A 23 -6.75 4.52 -0.82
N LEU A 24 -5.59 5.16 -1.04
CA LEU A 24 -5.46 6.29 -1.98
C LEU A 24 -4.77 5.91 -3.27
N HIS A 25 -5.25 6.53 -4.34
CA HIS A 25 -4.59 6.56 -5.64
C HIS A 25 -4.41 8.00 -6.08
N TYR A 26 -3.16 8.42 -6.16
CA TYR A 26 -2.74 9.74 -6.64
C TYR A 26 -2.34 9.56 -8.11
N LYS A 27 -3.27 9.89 -9.00
CA LYS A 27 -3.10 9.65 -10.43
C LYS A 27 -2.17 10.68 -11.05
N SER A 28 -1.12 10.21 -11.73
CA SER A 28 -0.16 11.02 -12.50
C SER A 28 0.35 12.23 -11.71
N VAL A 29 0.76 12.00 -10.47
CA VAL A 29 1.21 13.04 -9.54
C VAL A 29 2.72 13.27 -9.62
N LEU A 30 3.48 12.28 -10.10
CA LEU A 30 4.91 12.37 -10.28
C LEU A 30 5.25 12.84 -11.70
N ASP A 31 6.21 13.76 -11.78
CA ASP A 31 6.66 14.31 -13.05
C ASP A 31 7.56 13.34 -13.81
N ILE A 32 7.33 13.22 -15.11
CA ILE A 32 8.21 12.52 -16.06
C ILE A 32 8.89 13.58 -16.93
N LYS A 33 10.21 13.68 -16.83
CA LYS A 33 10.98 14.68 -17.58
C LYS A 33 10.82 14.50 -19.09
N PRO A 34 10.80 15.59 -19.88
CA PRO A 34 10.71 15.50 -21.34
C PRO A 34 11.76 14.54 -21.93
N GLY A 35 11.33 13.66 -22.84
CA GLY A 35 12.19 12.65 -23.46
C GLY A 35 12.51 11.44 -22.59
N LYS A 36 11.88 11.30 -21.42
CA LYS A 36 11.96 10.10 -20.57
C LYS A 36 10.63 9.34 -20.58
N THR A 37 10.70 8.05 -20.25
CA THR A 37 9.55 7.14 -20.13
C THR A 37 9.32 6.68 -18.69
N HIS A 38 10.10 7.22 -17.75
CA HIS A 38 10.06 6.87 -16.34
C HIS A 38 10.33 8.09 -15.46
N CYS A 39 9.89 8.03 -14.21
CA CYS A 39 10.18 9.03 -13.20
C CYS A 39 11.64 8.95 -12.73
N ASP A 40 12.18 10.04 -12.16
CA ASP A 40 13.52 10.06 -11.57
C ASP A 40 13.49 9.54 -10.12
N PRO A 41 14.07 8.38 -9.81
CA PRO A 41 14.00 7.81 -8.47
C PRO A 41 14.66 8.68 -7.40
N GLY A 42 15.68 9.46 -7.73
CA GLY A 42 16.32 10.34 -6.75
C GLY A 42 15.42 11.52 -6.35
N GLU A 43 14.59 12.03 -7.25
CA GLU A 43 13.61 13.08 -6.92
C GLU A 43 12.51 12.54 -6.00
N ILE A 44 12.08 11.31 -6.21
CA ILE A 44 11.08 10.64 -5.38
C ILE A 44 11.67 10.25 -4.01
N TRP A 45 12.93 9.81 -3.96
CA TRP A 45 13.66 9.59 -2.71
C TRP A 45 13.65 10.85 -1.83
N ASP A 46 14.02 12.00 -2.41
CA ASP A 46 14.01 13.27 -1.68
C ASP A 46 12.60 13.63 -1.21
N MET A 47 11.59 13.44 -2.07
CA MET A 47 10.20 13.71 -1.75
C MET A 47 9.72 12.89 -0.54
N PHE A 48 9.96 11.57 -0.56
CA PHE A 48 9.54 10.66 0.50
C PHE A 48 10.32 10.89 1.80
N THR A 49 11.64 10.99 1.74
CA THR A 49 12.48 11.15 2.94
C THR A 49 12.26 12.50 3.62
N LYS A 50 12.04 13.58 2.86
CA LYS A 50 11.65 14.89 3.40
C LYS A 50 10.33 14.84 4.18
N ASN A 51 9.43 13.94 3.79
CA ASN A 51 8.12 13.75 4.43
C ASN A 51 8.13 12.58 5.44
N GLU A 52 9.30 12.14 5.91
CA GLU A 52 9.47 11.08 6.91
C GLU A 52 8.96 9.69 6.48
N TRP A 53 8.84 9.45 5.16
CA TRP A 53 8.59 8.11 4.61
C TRP A 53 9.92 7.42 4.33
N ARG A 54 10.15 6.29 5.00
CA ARG A 54 11.38 5.49 4.87
C ARG A 54 11.34 4.68 3.58
N VAL A 55 12.07 5.12 2.56
CA VAL A 55 12.24 4.35 1.32
C VAL A 55 13.03 3.08 1.61
N ALA A 56 12.49 1.93 1.21
CA ALA A 56 13.07 0.63 1.53
C ALA A 56 13.62 -0.10 0.29
N TRP A 57 12.99 0.10 -0.87
CA TRP A 57 13.31 -0.65 -2.09
C TRP A 57 12.88 0.06 -3.37
N ILE A 58 13.51 -0.36 -4.47
CA ILE A 58 12.97 -0.27 -5.83
C ILE A 58 12.96 -1.69 -6.40
N PHE A 59 11.80 -2.18 -6.82
CA PHE A 59 11.63 -3.47 -7.47
C PHE A 59 11.19 -3.29 -8.92
N ARG A 60 11.68 -4.16 -9.79
CA ARG A 60 11.02 -4.50 -11.06
C ARG A 60 10.12 -5.69 -10.81
N TYR A 61 8.85 -5.61 -11.20
CA TYR A 61 7.90 -6.71 -10.98
C TYR A 61 7.80 -7.64 -12.18
N GLY A 62 7.47 -8.90 -11.89
CA GLY A 62 7.12 -9.91 -12.88
C GLY A 62 5.63 -9.98 -13.19
N GLN A 63 5.18 -11.09 -13.78
CA GLN A 63 3.79 -11.25 -14.23
C GLN A 63 2.78 -11.38 -13.09
N THR A 64 3.20 -11.86 -11.91
CA THR A 64 2.34 -11.95 -10.73
C THR A 64 3.17 -12.12 -9.45
N GLN A 65 2.51 -12.00 -8.30
CA GLN A 65 3.02 -12.24 -6.96
C GLN A 65 1.89 -12.69 -6.02
N LEU A 66 2.23 -13.14 -4.81
CA LEU A 66 1.24 -13.44 -3.79
C LEU A 66 0.58 -12.17 -3.25
N SER A 67 -0.73 -12.26 -2.96
CA SER A 67 -1.41 -11.23 -2.17
C SER A 67 -0.85 -11.18 -0.76
N HIS A 68 -0.56 -9.98 -0.28
CA HIS A 68 -0.06 -9.74 1.06
C HIS A 68 -0.46 -8.37 1.58
N PHE A 69 -0.38 -8.19 2.89
CA PHE A 69 -0.51 -6.89 3.55
C PHE A 69 0.65 -6.67 4.53
N HIS A 70 0.82 -5.41 4.92
CA HIS A 70 1.73 -5.00 5.98
C HIS A 70 0.95 -4.78 7.28
N SER A 71 1.30 -5.51 8.35
CA SER A 71 0.51 -5.50 9.58
C SER A 71 0.78 -4.28 10.47
N ASP A 72 1.94 -3.64 10.31
CA ASP A 72 2.46 -2.63 11.25
C ASP A 72 2.91 -1.32 10.58
N ALA A 73 2.82 -1.24 9.25
CA ALA A 73 3.30 -0.09 8.48
C ALA A 73 2.30 0.32 7.40
N HIS A 74 2.15 1.62 7.23
CA HIS A 74 1.56 2.20 6.03
C HIS A 74 2.59 2.16 4.90
N GLU A 75 2.15 1.84 3.71
CA GLU A 75 3.01 1.78 2.53
C GLU A 75 2.62 2.84 1.52
N CYS A 76 3.63 3.48 0.94
CA CYS A 76 3.53 4.33 -0.22
C CYS A 76 4.27 3.64 -1.38
N MET A 77 3.54 3.33 -2.44
CA MET A 77 4.10 2.74 -3.65
C MET A 77 4.06 3.78 -4.78
N ALA A 78 5.23 4.21 -5.27
CA ALA A 78 5.37 5.05 -6.46
C ALA A 78 5.64 4.20 -7.70
N VAL A 79 4.86 4.37 -8.75
CA VAL A 79 5.11 3.72 -10.05
C VAL A 79 6.12 4.54 -10.84
N LEU A 80 7.30 3.97 -11.06
CA LEU A 80 8.41 4.67 -11.70
C LEU A 80 8.38 4.49 -13.22
N SER A 81 8.07 3.29 -13.71
CA SER A 81 8.06 2.95 -15.14
C SER A 81 7.03 1.89 -15.48
N GLY A 82 6.62 1.83 -16.75
CA GLY A 82 5.72 0.79 -17.28
C GLY A 82 4.27 0.93 -16.83
N THR A 83 3.51 -0.15 -17.02
CA THR A 83 2.12 -0.29 -16.56
C THR A 83 1.89 -1.65 -15.90
N ALA A 84 0.94 -1.75 -14.98
CA ALA A 84 0.51 -3.02 -14.39
C ALA A 84 -0.93 -2.93 -13.90
N THR A 85 -1.47 -4.08 -13.51
CA THR A 85 -2.72 -4.17 -12.76
C THR A 85 -2.40 -4.46 -11.29
N ILE A 86 -3.01 -3.74 -10.37
CA ILE A 86 -2.89 -3.99 -8.92
C ILE A 86 -4.26 -4.33 -8.35
N ARG A 87 -4.35 -5.49 -7.68
CA ARG A 87 -5.54 -5.90 -6.95
C ARG A 87 -5.32 -5.62 -5.47
N PHE A 88 -6.30 -4.99 -4.84
CA PHE A 88 -6.29 -4.62 -3.43
C PHE A 88 -7.44 -5.28 -2.67
N GLY A 89 -7.20 -5.56 -1.39
CA GLY A 89 -8.21 -5.87 -0.39
C GLY A 89 -8.59 -7.33 -0.22
N VAL A 90 -7.96 -8.27 -0.93
CA VAL A 90 -8.39 -9.68 -0.94
C VAL A 90 -7.22 -10.64 -0.80
N ALA A 91 -7.42 -11.73 -0.05
CA ALA A 91 -6.47 -12.83 0.00
C ALA A 91 -6.53 -13.67 -1.27
N ASP A 92 -5.39 -14.24 -1.64
CA ASP A 92 -5.35 -15.42 -2.49
C ASP A 92 -6.01 -16.60 -1.73
N LEU A 93 -6.64 -17.57 -2.40
CA LEU A 93 -7.33 -18.71 -1.76
C LEU A 93 -6.75 -20.08 -2.13
N SER A 94 -5.86 -20.15 -3.13
CA SER A 94 -5.18 -21.37 -3.58
C SER A 94 -3.67 -21.30 -3.36
N GLU A 95 -2.98 -22.44 -3.44
CA GLU A 95 -1.52 -22.50 -3.60
C GLU A 95 -1.10 -22.24 -5.06
N ASP A 96 -2.04 -22.34 -6.00
CA ASP A 96 -1.82 -22.07 -7.42
C ASP A 96 -1.87 -20.56 -7.70
N LEU A 97 -0.70 -19.98 -7.98
CA LEU A 97 -0.53 -18.57 -8.24
C LEU A 97 -1.27 -18.08 -9.51
N GLU A 98 -1.42 -18.95 -10.51
CA GLU A 98 -2.18 -18.65 -11.73
C GLU A 98 -3.66 -18.52 -11.39
N GLN A 99 -4.21 -19.47 -10.63
CA GLN A 99 -5.62 -19.41 -10.19
C GLN A 99 -5.89 -18.22 -9.27
N ASN A 100 -4.93 -17.85 -8.45
CA ASN A 100 -4.99 -16.66 -7.59
C ASN A 100 -4.94 -15.35 -8.39
N THR A 101 -4.43 -15.36 -9.62
CA THR A 101 -4.23 -14.15 -10.42
C THR A 101 -5.28 -14.01 -11.52
N TYR A 102 -5.45 -15.07 -12.31
CA TYR A 102 -6.25 -15.08 -13.53
C TYR A 102 -7.48 -15.99 -13.44
N GLY A 103 -7.55 -16.85 -12.43
CA GLY A 103 -8.69 -17.73 -12.17
C GLY A 103 -9.80 -17.07 -11.37
N SER A 104 -10.17 -17.67 -10.24
CA SER A 104 -11.15 -17.12 -9.29
C SER A 104 -10.80 -17.44 -7.84
N ALA A 105 -9.54 -17.82 -7.57
CA ALA A 105 -9.10 -18.25 -6.24
C ALA A 105 -8.64 -17.05 -5.40
N TRP A 106 -9.55 -16.13 -5.13
CA TRP A 106 -9.34 -15.00 -4.21
C TRP A 106 -10.66 -14.60 -3.56
N GLU A 107 -10.58 -13.92 -2.42
CA GLU A 107 -11.79 -13.44 -1.72
C GLU A 107 -12.55 -12.38 -2.53
N ASP A 108 -13.85 -12.23 -2.25
CA ASP A 108 -14.65 -11.13 -2.78
C ASP A 108 -14.40 -9.81 -2.00
N GLY A 109 -14.86 -8.69 -2.55
CA GLY A 109 -14.85 -7.38 -1.86
C GLY A 109 -13.62 -6.50 -2.12
N GLY A 110 -12.69 -6.96 -2.94
CA GLY A 110 -11.53 -6.18 -3.39
C GLY A 110 -11.80 -5.19 -4.51
N VAL A 111 -10.76 -4.47 -4.90
CA VAL A 111 -10.75 -3.60 -6.09
C VAL A 111 -9.53 -3.89 -6.95
N THR A 112 -9.67 -3.75 -8.26
CA THR A 112 -8.56 -3.87 -9.21
C THR A 112 -8.37 -2.56 -9.95
N LEU A 113 -7.14 -2.04 -9.94
CA LEU A 113 -6.78 -0.73 -10.49
C LEU A 113 -5.62 -0.87 -11.48
N GLU A 114 -5.69 -0.09 -12.55
CA GLU A 114 -4.57 0.08 -13.48
C GLU A 114 -3.57 1.10 -12.93
N ALA A 115 -2.30 0.73 -12.97
CA ALA A 115 -1.16 1.50 -12.51
C ALA A 115 -0.25 1.84 -13.69
N GLU A 116 0.22 3.08 -13.75
CA GLU A 116 1.19 3.53 -14.76
C GLU A 116 2.20 4.49 -14.16
N ALA A 117 3.35 4.64 -14.84
CA ALA A 117 4.39 5.58 -14.45
C ALA A 117 3.80 6.97 -14.15
N GLY A 118 4.13 7.52 -12.98
CA GLY A 118 3.57 8.78 -12.51
C GLY A 118 2.57 8.62 -11.35
N ASP A 119 2.02 7.42 -11.16
CA ASP A 119 1.04 7.16 -10.10
C ASP A 119 1.71 6.90 -8.74
N ILE A 120 1.00 7.27 -7.67
CA ILE A 120 1.31 6.87 -6.30
C ILE A 120 0.08 6.19 -5.67
N PHE A 121 0.31 5.12 -4.92
CA PHE A 121 -0.67 4.49 -4.05
C PHE A 121 -0.26 4.65 -2.60
N ILE A 122 -1.20 5.03 -1.74
CA ILE A 122 -0.98 5.06 -0.29
C ILE A 122 -1.89 4.03 0.33
N ILE A 123 -1.27 2.97 0.85
CA ILE A 123 -1.87 1.73 1.28
C ILE A 123 -1.82 1.69 2.82
N PRO A 124 -2.97 1.78 3.49
CA PRO A 124 -3.02 1.62 4.93
C PRO A 124 -2.55 0.23 5.39
N ALA A 125 -2.08 0.15 6.64
CA ALA A 125 -1.70 -1.11 7.24
C ALA A 125 -2.91 -2.05 7.28
N GLY A 126 -2.70 -3.32 6.94
CA GLY A 126 -3.75 -4.33 6.84
C GLY A 126 -4.46 -4.40 5.50
N VAL A 127 -4.24 -3.46 4.56
CA VAL A 127 -4.81 -3.57 3.21
C VAL A 127 -3.96 -4.50 2.35
N ALA A 128 -4.55 -5.62 1.94
CA ALA A 128 -3.87 -6.56 1.05
C ALA A 128 -3.68 -5.95 -0.34
N HIS A 129 -2.60 -6.33 -1.00
CA HIS A 129 -2.34 -5.93 -2.38
C HIS A 129 -1.48 -6.97 -3.11
N LYS A 130 -1.66 -7.03 -4.44
CA LYS A 130 -0.79 -7.78 -5.37
C LYS A 130 -0.72 -7.10 -6.73
N THR A 131 0.45 -7.20 -7.35
CA THR A 131 0.76 -6.62 -8.66
C THR A 131 0.84 -7.74 -9.69
N HIS A 132 0.23 -7.55 -10.85
CA HIS A 132 0.23 -8.52 -11.94
C HIS A 132 0.07 -7.81 -13.30
N ASN A 133 0.13 -8.56 -14.41
CA ASN A 133 0.01 -8.00 -15.77
C ASN A 133 1.03 -6.89 -16.08
N CYS A 134 2.25 -7.02 -15.55
CA CYS A 134 3.30 -6.02 -15.72
C CYS A 134 3.76 -5.90 -17.18
N LYS A 135 3.83 -4.66 -17.67
CA LYS A 135 4.28 -4.32 -19.02
C LYS A 135 5.35 -3.22 -19.00
N PRO A 136 6.44 -3.36 -19.78
CA PRO A 136 6.80 -4.57 -20.53
C PRO A 136 7.13 -5.73 -19.57
N GLU A 137 6.95 -6.96 -20.05
CA GLU A 137 7.21 -8.16 -19.26
C GLU A 137 8.71 -8.26 -18.92
N ALA A 138 9.00 -8.62 -17.67
CA ALA A 138 10.36 -8.83 -17.19
C ALA A 138 10.34 -9.71 -15.93
N ASP A 139 11.51 -10.21 -15.51
CA ASP A 139 11.62 -10.94 -14.26
C ASP A 139 11.62 -10.02 -13.04
N PHE A 140 11.07 -10.54 -11.92
CA PHE A 140 11.12 -9.88 -10.63
C PHE A 140 12.57 -9.65 -10.19
N LYS A 141 12.91 -8.41 -9.80
CA LYS A 141 14.29 -8.05 -9.42
C LYS A 141 14.33 -6.86 -8.47
N LEU A 142 15.10 -6.99 -7.38
CA LEU A 142 15.51 -5.85 -6.57
C LEU A 142 16.49 -4.98 -7.38
N MET A 143 16.09 -3.75 -7.68
CA MET A 143 16.86 -2.81 -8.51
C MET A 143 17.73 -1.89 -7.65
N SER A 144 17.24 -1.50 -6.47
CA SER A 144 17.98 -0.65 -5.54
C SER A 144 19.06 -1.43 -4.77
N PRO A 145 20.13 -0.78 -4.31
CA PRO A 145 21.08 -1.39 -3.38
C PRO A 145 20.44 -1.61 -2.00
N GLY A 146 20.90 -2.63 -1.28
CA GLY A 146 20.38 -3.04 0.02
C GLY A 146 19.67 -4.39 -0.04
N ASN A 147 18.74 -4.62 0.88
CA ASN A 147 18.05 -5.89 1.09
C ASN A 147 16.52 -5.74 1.16
N ALA A 148 16.00 -4.70 0.50
CA ALA A 148 14.61 -4.27 0.54
C ALA A 148 14.07 -3.78 1.90
N HIS A 149 14.90 -3.63 2.92
CA HIS A 149 14.55 -2.96 4.19
C HIS A 149 15.25 -1.60 4.37
N GLY A 150 15.77 -1.04 3.27
CA GLY A 150 16.51 0.21 3.28
C GLY A 150 17.45 0.32 2.09
N ILE A 151 17.76 1.56 1.71
CA ILE A 151 18.71 1.86 0.64
C ILE A 151 20.10 1.99 1.26
N VAL A 152 21.02 1.12 0.83
CA VAL A 152 22.40 1.10 1.33
C VAL A 152 23.33 1.76 0.32
N ALA A 153 23.61 3.05 0.51
CA ALA A 153 24.52 3.83 -0.33
C ALA A 153 25.01 5.09 0.41
N ASP A 154 26.22 5.58 0.06
CA ASP A 154 26.77 6.83 0.62
C ASP A 154 25.95 8.06 0.22
N ASN A 155 25.47 8.08 -1.04
CA ASN A 155 24.55 9.08 -1.54
C ASN A 155 23.34 8.38 -2.19
N PRO A 156 22.28 8.06 -1.40
CA PRO A 156 21.12 7.34 -1.90
C PRO A 156 20.45 8.04 -3.09
N LYS A 157 20.22 9.36 -3.01
CA LYS A 157 19.60 10.14 -4.09
C LYS A 157 20.32 9.94 -5.42
N GLU A 158 21.62 10.23 -5.44
CA GLU A 158 22.42 10.14 -6.66
C GLU A 158 22.51 8.70 -7.17
N THR A 159 22.62 7.73 -6.25
CA THR A 159 22.67 6.30 -6.59
C THR A 159 21.38 5.85 -7.27
N LEU A 160 20.23 6.24 -6.73
CA LEU A 160 18.92 5.88 -7.26
C LEU A 160 18.63 6.58 -8.61
N SER A 161 19.03 7.85 -8.79
CA SER A 161 18.88 8.56 -10.08
C SER A 161 19.69 7.94 -11.23
N LYS A 162 20.72 7.13 -10.92
CA LYS A 162 21.56 6.46 -11.91
C LYS A 162 21.08 5.06 -12.28
N LEU A 163 20.01 4.56 -11.65
CA LEU A 163 19.46 3.25 -11.95
C LEU A 163 18.91 3.21 -13.38
N ASP A 164 19.27 2.15 -14.11
CA ASP A 164 18.70 1.86 -15.42
C ASP A 164 17.33 1.17 -15.23
N LEU A 165 16.27 1.99 -15.15
CA LEU A 165 14.92 1.50 -15.01
C LEU A 165 14.41 0.89 -16.31
N ASN A 166 13.90 -0.34 -16.23
CA ASN A 166 13.26 -1.05 -17.32
C ASN A 166 12.18 -1.99 -16.76
N GLY A 167 11.22 -2.39 -17.61
CA GLY A 167 10.04 -3.11 -17.14
C GLY A 167 9.06 -2.22 -16.38
N TYR A 168 8.15 -2.86 -15.64
CA TYR A 168 7.34 -2.18 -14.65
C TYR A 168 8.11 -2.11 -13.32
N THR A 169 8.43 -0.90 -12.88
CA THR A 169 9.20 -0.69 -11.64
C THR A 169 8.43 0.20 -10.67
N MET A 170 8.55 -0.11 -9.38
CA MET A 170 7.99 0.70 -8.30
C MET A 170 9.03 0.97 -7.22
N MET A 171 8.83 2.07 -6.50
CA MET A 171 9.54 2.41 -5.27
C MET A 171 8.59 2.28 -4.08
N GLY A 172 9.00 1.53 -3.06
CA GLY A 172 8.25 1.39 -1.80
C GLY A 172 8.86 2.21 -0.68
N ALA A 173 8.01 2.93 0.03
CA ALA A 173 8.38 3.68 1.23
C ALA A 173 7.33 3.50 2.33
N TYR A 174 7.77 3.54 3.59
CA TYR A 174 6.93 3.18 4.72
C TYR A 174 6.86 4.25 5.80
N SER A 175 5.73 4.29 6.50
CA SER A 175 5.53 5.12 7.69
C SER A 175 4.83 4.29 8.78
N GLY A 176 5.24 4.46 10.03
CA GLY A 176 4.83 3.59 11.15
C GLY A 176 5.94 2.62 11.54
N GLY A 177 5.62 1.33 11.64
CA GLY A 177 6.56 0.25 11.97
C GLY A 177 7.42 -0.23 10.80
N ASP A 178 8.07 -1.37 10.99
CA ASP A 178 8.78 -2.06 9.92
C ASP A 178 7.79 -2.89 9.07
N TRP A 179 8.06 -2.98 7.76
CA TRP A 179 7.21 -3.74 6.86
C TRP A 179 7.47 -5.25 6.99
N ASP A 180 6.38 -6.03 7.03
CA ASP A 180 6.35 -7.50 7.06
C ASP A 180 5.65 -8.06 5.81
N PHE A 181 5.50 -9.37 5.66
CA PHE A 181 4.81 -9.94 4.49
C PHE A 181 3.78 -10.96 4.97
N VAL A 182 2.54 -10.51 5.18
CA VAL A 182 1.47 -11.34 5.73
C VAL A 182 0.46 -11.66 4.64
N GLN A 183 0.25 -12.95 4.34
CA GLN A 183 -0.68 -13.36 3.28
C GLN A 183 -2.13 -13.45 3.77
N ARG A 184 -2.34 -13.93 5.01
CA ARG A 184 -3.67 -14.17 5.60
C ARG A 184 -3.59 -14.11 7.14
N GLY A 185 -4.69 -13.74 7.79
CA GLY A 185 -4.88 -13.83 9.24
C GLY A 185 -4.23 -12.69 10.03
N GLY A 186 -3.69 -13.00 11.20
CA GLY A 186 -3.14 -12.00 12.12
C GLY A 186 -4.18 -11.38 13.07
N ILE A 187 -3.76 -10.40 13.86
CA ILE A 187 -4.63 -9.63 14.76
C ILE A 187 -5.06 -8.38 14.01
N PHE A 188 -6.29 -8.35 13.53
CA PHE A 188 -6.78 -7.28 12.64
C PHE A 188 -6.68 -5.90 13.31
N GLU A 189 -7.02 -5.85 14.60
CA GLU A 189 -6.97 -4.63 15.40
C GLU A 189 -5.56 -4.04 15.49
N LYS A 190 -4.51 -4.87 15.40
CA LYS A 190 -3.13 -4.38 15.38
C LYS A 190 -2.89 -3.50 14.15
N SER A 191 -3.31 -3.96 12.98
CA SER A 191 -3.18 -3.21 11.73
C SER A 191 -4.02 -1.93 11.73
N TRP A 192 -5.20 -1.98 12.35
CA TRP A 192 -6.07 -0.81 12.46
C TRP A 192 -5.55 0.23 13.46
N ALA A 193 -4.71 -0.17 14.41
CA ALA A 193 -4.11 0.69 15.42
C ALA A 193 -2.84 1.41 14.94
N VAL A 194 -2.31 1.09 13.74
CA VAL A 194 -1.13 1.78 13.19
C VAL A 194 -1.40 3.28 13.11
N PRO A 195 -0.58 4.13 13.76
CA PRO A 195 -0.80 5.56 13.78
C PRO A 195 -0.74 6.17 12.40
N LYS A 196 -1.63 7.15 12.17
CA LYS A 196 -1.64 7.92 10.93
C LYS A 196 -0.28 8.61 10.73
N PRO A 197 0.26 8.65 9.50
CA PRO A 197 1.49 9.39 9.21
C PRO A 197 1.30 10.88 9.46
N LYS A 198 2.33 11.53 10.02
CA LYS A 198 2.33 12.98 10.24
C LYS A 198 2.29 13.78 8.93
N TYR A 199 2.95 13.28 7.89
CA TYR A 199 3.04 13.93 6.58
C TYR A 199 2.49 13.02 5.48
N ASP A 200 1.83 13.64 4.51
CA ASP A 200 1.60 12.99 3.23
C ASP A 200 2.92 12.80 2.48
N PRO A 201 3.15 11.65 1.82
CA PRO A 201 4.42 11.37 1.16
C PRO A 201 4.73 12.33 0.00
N VAL A 202 3.71 12.93 -0.62
CA VAL A 202 3.85 13.86 -1.76
C VAL A 202 3.66 15.31 -1.32
N PHE A 203 2.57 15.58 -0.60
CA PHE A 203 2.11 16.93 -0.29
C PHE A 203 2.56 17.44 1.08
N GLY A 204 3.26 16.63 1.88
CA GLY A 204 3.75 17.01 3.21
C GLY A 204 2.61 17.40 4.16
N LEU A 205 2.70 18.59 4.77
CA LEU A 205 1.65 19.17 5.63
C LEU A 205 0.56 19.92 4.87
N SER A 206 0.65 20.00 3.54
CA SER A 206 -0.37 20.69 2.76
C SER A 206 -1.72 20.05 2.99
N GLU A 207 -2.76 20.86 3.05
CA GLU A 207 -4.12 20.34 3.12
C GLU A 207 -4.48 19.50 1.87
N GLN A 208 -3.70 19.52 0.79
CA GLN A 208 -3.94 18.62 -0.35
C GLN A 208 -3.54 17.15 -0.04
N GLY A 209 -2.86 16.89 1.07
CA GLY A 209 -2.29 15.60 1.48
C GLY A 209 -3.12 14.75 2.45
N LEU A 210 -2.81 13.44 2.47
CA LEU A 210 -3.59 12.30 2.96
C LEU A 210 -5.08 12.58 2.90
N VAL A 211 -5.40 13.04 1.69
CA VAL A 211 -6.56 13.79 1.22
C VAL A 211 -7.53 14.25 2.32
N LYS A 212 -6.99 15.18 3.12
CA LYS A 212 -7.56 15.88 4.28
C LYS A 212 -8.01 14.98 5.43
N THR A 213 -6.99 14.36 6.01
CA THR A 213 -6.81 13.86 7.38
C THR A 213 -7.05 12.38 7.68
N TRP A 214 -7.13 11.53 6.67
CA TRP A 214 -6.95 10.07 6.82
C TRP A 214 -7.80 9.38 7.89
N SER A 215 -9.00 9.88 8.14
CA SER A 215 -10.02 9.24 8.99
C SER A 215 -10.83 8.20 8.20
N GLY A 216 -11.39 7.23 8.92
CA GLY A 216 -12.05 6.06 8.35
C GLY A 216 -13.29 5.64 9.12
N ASN A 217 -14.04 4.69 8.56
CA ASN A 217 -14.86 3.72 9.29
C ASN A 217 -15.49 2.71 8.32
N GLY A 218 -14.70 1.99 7.51
CA GLY A 218 -15.19 0.83 6.74
C GLY A 218 -15.79 -0.25 7.65
N GLY A 219 -16.99 -0.02 8.18
CA GLY A 219 -17.42 -0.44 9.52
C GLY A 219 -17.28 -1.94 9.79
N SER A 220 -16.77 -2.25 10.98
CA SER A 220 -16.68 -3.59 11.55
C SER A 220 -18.08 -4.16 11.85
N VAL A 221 -18.26 -5.47 11.65
CA VAL A 221 -19.45 -6.23 12.04
C VAL A 221 -18.92 -7.54 12.67
N GLU A 222 -19.22 -7.96 13.90
CA GLU A 222 -20.32 -7.65 14.83
C GLU A 222 -19.78 -7.58 16.28
N GLY A 223 -20.10 -6.52 17.04
CA GLY A 223 -19.92 -6.45 18.51
C GLY A 223 -18.91 -5.43 19.08
N LEU A 224 -18.01 -4.85 18.28
CA LEU A 224 -17.01 -3.89 18.75
C LEU A 224 -16.93 -2.67 17.83
N ARG A 225 -17.28 -1.48 18.36
CA ARG A 225 -17.05 -0.19 17.68
C ARG A 225 -15.65 0.31 17.99
N VAL A 226 -14.78 0.38 16.98
CA VAL A 226 -13.57 1.21 17.04
C VAL A 226 -13.98 2.64 16.74
N THR A 227 -13.77 3.54 17.70
CA THR A 227 -13.95 4.98 17.51
C THR A 227 -12.59 5.63 17.31
N TYR A 228 -12.54 6.67 16.48
CA TYR A 228 -11.35 7.46 16.25
C TYR A 228 -11.47 8.79 16.98
N ASP A 229 -10.38 9.26 17.60
CA ASP A 229 -10.31 10.62 18.13
C ASP A 229 -10.22 11.66 16.99
N GLU A 230 -10.25 12.95 17.36
CA GLU A 230 -10.21 14.06 16.40
C GLU A 230 -8.92 14.09 15.56
N ASP A 231 -7.87 13.42 16.05
CA ASP A 231 -6.57 13.28 15.38
C ASP A 231 -6.47 12.01 14.52
N GLY A 232 -7.47 11.12 14.59
CA GLY A 232 -7.59 9.91 13.81
C GLY A 232 -6.87 8.69 14.41
N ASN A 233 -6.54 8.68 15.71
CA ASN A 233 -5.99 7.52 16.41
C ASN A 233 -7.11 6.55 16.83
N ALA A 234 -6.83 5.25 16.81
CA ALA A 234 -7.78 4.24 17.27
C ALA A 234 -7.93 4.32 18.79
N VAL A 235 -9.15 4.50 19.29
CA VAL A 235 -9.47 4.49 20.72
C VAL A 235 -10.42 3.34 21.01
N HIS A 236 -10.02 2.45 21.91
CA HIS A 236 -10.85 1.33 22.37
C HIS A 236 -11.89 1.79 23.38
N THR A 237 -13.15 1.44 23.18
CA THR A 237 -14.17 1.50 24.24
C THR A 237 -14.78 0.11 24.46
N THR A 238 -14.84 -0.33 25.71
CA THR A 238 -15.51 -1.57 26.14
C THR A 238 -16.98 -1.29 26.44
N ILE A 239 -17.88 -2.21 26.10
CA ILE A 239 -19.29 -2.19 26.53
C ILE A 239 -19.65 -3.52 27.21
N PRO A 240 -20.53 -3.52 28.24
CA PRO A 240 -20.71 -4.64 29.17
C PRO A 240 -21.28 -5.90 28.51
N HIS A 241 -20.89 -7.06 29.04
CA HIS A 241 -21.31 -8.40 28.61
C HIS A 241 -22.81 -8.51 28.27
N SER A 242 -23.12 -8.89 27.03
CA SER A 242 -24.43 -9.43 26.65
C SER A 242 -24.25 -10.87 26.16
N LYS A 243 -25.09 -11.76 26.70
CA LYS A 243 -24.97 -13.22 26.69
C LYS A 243 -25.11 -13.81 25.27
N HIS A 244 -24.13 -14.61 24.84
CA HIS A 244 -24.25 -15.49 23.68
C HIS A 244 -25.38 -16.54 23.87
N PRO A 245 -26.18 -16.87 22.85
CA PRO A 245 -26.87 -18.16 22.80
C PRO A 245 -25.87 -19.25 22.39
N LYS A 246 -25.81 -20.33 23.19
CA LYS A 246 -24.97 -21.50 22.97
C LYS A 246 -25.29 -22.15 21.61
N ALA A 247 -24.25 -22.52 20.87
CA ALA A 247 -24.34 -23.49 19.79
C ALA A 247 -24.99 -24.79 20.31
N ARG A 248 -25.99 -25.30 19.59
CA ARG A 248 -26.48 -26.67 19.77
C ARG A 248 -25.65 -27.59 18.88
N LEU A 249 -25.29 -28.72 19.51
CA LEU A 249 -24.47 -29.86 19.08
C LEU A 249 -24.64 -30.28 17.62
#